data_AF-A0A933FZJ0-F1
#
_entry.id   AF-A0A933FZJ0-F1
#
_cell.length_a   1.000
_cell.length_b   1.000
_cell.length_c   1.000
_cell.angle_alpha   90.00
_cell.angle_beta   90.00
_cell.angle_gamma   90.00
#
_symmetry.space_group_name_H-M   'P 1'
#
loop_
_entity.id
_entity.type
_entity.pdbx_description
1 polymer ?
#
loop_
_entity_poly.entity_id
_entity_poly.type
_entity_poly.pdbx_seq_one_letter_code
_entity_poly.pdbx_strand_id
1 'polypeptide(L)' 'MKAKEVIRILQRTGFYIHHQSGSHVQLKHQVKKELRVTVPFHNRDLPKPIIRSILRQAQLTIEEFNSLR' A
#
# COMPACT_ATOMS: atom_id res chain seq x y z
N MET A 1 2.97 -10.72 6.00
CA MET A 1 1.80 -9.89 5.68
C MET A 1 1.50 -10.00 4.19
N LYS A 2 0.25 -10.34 3.85
CA LYS A 2 -0.16 -10.52 2.46
C LYS A 2 -0.39 -9.18 1.77
N ALA A 3 -0.19 -9.14 0.45
CA ALA A 3 -0.45 -7.95 -0.36
C ALA A 3 -1.87 -7.38 -0.19
N LYS A 4 -2.86 -8.28 -0.04
CA LYS A 4 -4.27 -7.91 0.21
C LYS A 4 -4.46 -7.08 1.49
N GLU A 5 -3.74 -7.42 2.56
CA GLU A 5 -3.81 -6.72 3.85
C GLU A 5 -3.24 -5.29 3.71
N VAL A 6 -2.10 -5.14 3.04
CA VAL A 6 -1.49 -3.83 2.75
C VAL A 6 -2.41 -2.94 1.93
N ILE A 7 -2.99 -3.50 0.86
CA ILE A 7 -3.92 -2.77 -0.02
C ILE A 7 -5.12 -2.29 0.79
N ARG A 8 -5.69 -3.14 1.65
CA ARG A 8 -6.82 -2.78 2.50
C ARG A 8 -6.47 -1.64 3.46
N ILE A 9 -5.31 -1.69 4.10
CA ILE A 9 -4.86 -0.62 5.00
C ILE A 9 -4.69 0.70 4.23
N LEU A 10 -4.02 0.67 3.07
CA LEU A 10 -3.87 1.86 2.22
C LEU A 10 -5.24 2.43 1.80
N GLN A 11 -6.21 1.57 1.47
CA GLN A 11 -7.56 2.03 1.13
C GLN A 11 -8.24 2.77 2.28
N ARG A 12 -8.05 2.32 3.53
CA ARG A 12 -8.57 3.01 4.73
C ARG A 12 -7.94 4.38 4.94
N THR A 13 -6.73 4.61 4.43
CA THR A 13 -6.03 5.90 4.53
C THR A 13 -6.26 6.79 3.31
N GLY A 14 -7.32 6.54 2.53
CA GLY A 14 -7.70 7.39 1.39
C GLY A 14 -7.00 7.05 0.08
N PHE A 15 -6.32 5.90 -0.02
CA PHE A 15 -5.88 5.39 -1.32
C PHE A 15 -7.02 4.66 -2.05
N TYR A 16 -6.93 4.63 -3.37
CA TYR A 16 -7.77 3.80 -4.22
C TYR A 16 -6.92 3.09 -5.26
N ILE A 17 -7.39 1.93 -5.71
CA ILE A 17 -6.74 1.17 -6.78
C ILE A 17 -6.97 1.93 -8.08
N HIS A 18 -5.88 2.40 -8.70
CA HIS A 18 -5.93 3.12 -9.97
C HIS A 18 -5.82 2.17 -11.15
N HIS A 19 -4.87 1.24 -11.10
CA HIS A 19 -4.62 0.27 -12.17
C HIS A 19 -3.89 -0.95 -11.62
N GLN A 20 -4.00 -2.07 -12.32
CA GLN A 20 -3.21 -3.27 -12.07
C GLN A 20 -2.62 -3.78 -13.38
N SER A 21 -1.31 -3.98 -13.42
CA SER A 21 -0.60 -4.63 -14.52
C SER A 21 0.02 -5.92 -14.01
N GLY A 22 -0.55 -7.05 -14.41
CA GLY A 22 -0.13 -8.37 -13.92
C GLY A 22 -0.16 -8.44 -12.39
N SER A 23 0.97 -8.78 -11.78
CA SER A 23 1.13 -8.90 -10.33
C SER A 23 1.50 -7.58 -9.64
N HIS A 24 1.27 -6.41 -10.24
CA HIS A 24 1.56 -5.12 -9.60
C HIS A 24 0.29 -4.28 -9.56
N VAL A 25 -0.15 -3.96 -8.35
CA VAL A 25 -1.32 -3.12 -8.10
C VAL A 25 -0.82 -1.72 -7.78
N GLN A 26 -1.34 -0.73 -8.51
CA GLN A 26 -0.97 0.65 -8.32
C GLN A 26 -2.10 1.44 -7.69
N LEU A 27 -1.78 2.11 -6.59
CA LEU A 27 -2.70 2.92 -5.81
C LEU A 27 -2.34 4.40 -5.94
N LYS A 28 -3.37 5.24 -5.93
CA LYS A 28 -3.27 6.71 -5.84
C LYS A 28 -4.07 7.19 -4.64
N HIS A 29 -3.72 8.33 -4.08
CA HIS A 29 -4.48 8.92 -2.98
C HIS A 29 -5.58 9.86 -3.51
N GLN A 30 -6.74 9.86 -2.86
CA GLN A 30 -7.90 10.65 -3.25
C GLN A 30 -7.64 12.16 -3.17
N VAL A 31 -7.09 12.63 -2.06
CA VAL A 31 -6.77 14.05 -1.82
C VAL A 31 -5.34 14.42 -2.25
N LYS A 32 -4.32 13.75 -1.68
CA LYS A 32 -2.89 13.96 -1.92
C LYS A 32 -2.43 13.42 -3.28
N LYS A 33 -2.61 14.19 -4.36
CA LYS A 33 -2.42 13.71 -5.74
C LYS A 33 -0.98 13.29 -6.07
N GLU A 34 0.02 13.78 -5.34
CA GLU A 34 1.42 13.37 -5.46
C GLU A 34 1.69 11.95 -4.94
N LEU A 35 0.83 11.41 -4.07
CA LEU A 35 1.04 10.08 -3.50
C LEU A 35 0.62 8.96 -4.45
N ARG A 36 1.59 8.13 -4.80
CA ARG A 36 1.40 6.93 -5.62
C ARG A 36 2.24 5.79 -5.04
N VAL A 37 1.63 4.62 -4.94
CA VAL A 37 2.25 3.43 -4.37
C VAL A 37 2.03 2.25 -5.29
N THR A 38 3.06 1.44 -5.48
CA THR A 38 2.94 0.16 -6.19
C THR A 38 3.12 -0.98 -5.21
N VAL A 39 2.12 -1.85 -5.11
CA VAL A 39 2.12 -3.03 -4.25
C VAL A 39 2.28 -4.28 -5.10
N PRO A 40 3.35 -5.08 -4.91
CA PRO A 40 3.45 -6.40 -5.51
C PRO A 40 2.32 -7.30 -4.99
N PHE A 41 1.57 -7.89 -5.89
CA PHE A 41 0.41 -8.72 -5.63
C PHE A 41 0.67 -10.18 -6.04
N HIS A 42 1.26 -10.92 -5.11
CA HIS A 42 1.54 -12.35 -5.25
C HIS A 42 1.07 -13.11 -4.00
N ASN A 43 0.90 -14.43 -4.10
CA ASN A 43 0.31 -15.26 -3.03
C ASN A 43 1.23 -15.51 -1.80
N ARG A 44 2.45 -14.93 -1.81
CA ARG A 44 3.39 -14.98 -0.68
C ARG A 44 3.38 -13.67 0.10
N ASP A 45 3.92 -13.72 1.32
CA ASP A 45 4.10 -12.53 2.15
C ASP A 45 5.02 -11.50 1.51
N LEU A 46 4.72 -10.22 1.75
CA LEU A 46 5.60 -9.13 1.38
C LEU A 46 6.77 -9.05 2.38
N PRO A 47 8.03 -8.99 1.90
CA PRO A 47 9.18 -8.76 2.76
C PRO A 47 9.06 -7.43 3.53
N LYS A 48 9.56 -7.40 4.77
CA LYS A 48 9.57 -6.18 5.61
C LYS A 48 10.16 -4.95 4.90
N PRO A 49 11.24 -5.05 4.10
CA PRO A 49 11.77 -3.88 3.37
C PRO A 49 10.78 -3.30 2.35
N ILE A 50 10.01 -4.17 1.67
CA ILE A 50 9.00 -3.74 0.69
C ILE A 50 7.86 -3.00 1.40
N ILE A 51 7.40 -3.54 2.53
CA ILE A 51 6.36 -2.90 3.34
C ILE A 51 6.84 -1.53 3.82
N ARG A 52 8.07 -1.42 4.35
CA ARG A 52 8.64 -0.12 4.77
C ARG A 52 8.74 0.88 3.61
N SER A 53 9.13 0.43 2.42
CA SER A 53 9.18 1.27 1.23
C SER A 53 7.80 1.79 0.85
N ILE A 54 6.78 0.91 0.88
CA ILE A 54 5.38 1.27 0.64
C ILE A 54 4.90 2.32 1.64
N LEU A 55 5.15 2.13 2.95
CA LEU A 55 4.73 3.09 3.97
C LEU A 55 5.41 4.46 3.78
N ARG A 56 6.69 4.47 3.45
CA ARG A 56 7.43 5.70 3.14
C ARG A 56 6.82 6.42 1.93
N GLN A 57 6.49 5.71 0.86
CA GLN A 57 5.83 6.27 -0.33
C GLN A 57 4.40 6.75 -0.03
N ALA A 58 3.72 6.07 0.88
CA ALA A 58 2.37 6.44 1.32
C ALA A 58 2.35 7.59 2.34
N GLN A 59 3.53 8.04 2.81
CA GLN A 59 3.68 8.94 3.96
C GLN A 59 2.89 8.46 5.20
N LEU A 60 2.92 7.16 5.46
CA LEU A 60 2.31 6.55 6.65
C LEU A 60 3.39 6.19 7.66
N THR A 61 3.14 6.56 8.91
CA THR A 61 3.98 6.13 10.03
C THR A 61 3.74 4.66 10.35
N ILE A 62 4.70 4.04 11.03
CA ILE A 62 4.56 2.65 11.50
C ILE A 62 3.42 2.54 12.53
N GLU A 63 3.21 3.59 13.34
CA GLU A 63 2.15 3.65 14.35
C GLU A 63 0.75 3.70 13.73
N GLU A 64 0.52 4.61 12.78
CA GLU A 64 -0.73 4.66 12.01
C GLU A 64 -0.99 3.33 11.30
N PHE A 65 0.05 2.76 10.71
CA PHE A 65 -0.04 1.48 10.03
C PHE A 65 -0.46 0.34 10.98
N ASN A 66 0.12 0.27 12.18
CA ASN A 66 -0.21 -0.75 13.18
C ASN A 66 -1.62 -0.56 13.76
N SER A 67 -2.09 0.67 13.91
CA SER A 67 -3.46 1.00 14.37
C SER A 67 -4.54 0.55 13.38
N LEU A 68 -4.20 0.46 12.09
CA LEU A 68 -5.12 0.09 11.01
C LEU A 68 -5.07 -1.39 10.62
N ARG A 69 -4.18 -2.15 11.25
CA ARG A 69 -3.93 -3.57 10.96
C ARG A 69 -5.07 -4.47 11.42
#